data_AF-A0A928RRM0-F1
#
_entry.id   AF-A0A928RRM0-F1
#
_cell.length_a   1.000
_cell.length_b   1.000
_cell.length_c   1.000
_cell.angle_alpha   90.00
_cell.angle_beta   90.00
_cell.angle_gamma   90.00
#
_symmetry.space_group_name_H-M   'P 1'
#
loop_
_entity.id
_entity.type
_entity.pdbx_description
1 polymer ?
#
loop_
_entity_poly.entity_id
_entity_poly.type
_entity_poly.pdbx_seq_one_letter_code
_entity_poly.pdbx_strand_id
1 'polypeptide(L)'
;MEKNRRADAVMFGFDFQINSAIVLMIENIKDLKSIRLESNEEDIKLTLNDDSLVLAQAKAVREASWDFRNVRANINKALTTLSEQSKKKEVKQFIFITNSPNPFNDAGSRSVFYGHAHRKYSSLPPSAKKIVQDYLSKIEESLDLEKLYIHVLPFETDDDTERYKVVMQVVNDFVGRIGASLSPGIGEKLFKIWNYDVFKNGTKRDESIELTKKSIVWPIVVIETDINRCEQSFLEQFDIGIYDEVVRVYASIINSCCERMEFVTRVLFDYTQFNSSKTPRDKYNDFIESTWANYREDFAEEKIAEDVLEALVKIILYNIIRRRYAIDKLKKEVNL
;
A
#
# COMPACT_ATOMS: atom_id res chain seq x y z
N MET A 1 -0.91 23.46 28.47
CA MET A 1 0.10 23.58 27.38
C MET A 1 0.94 22.32 27.20
N GLU A 2 1.54 21.75 28.26
CA GLU A 2 2.43 20.57 28.13
C GLU A 2 1.71 19.29 27.69
N LYS A 3 0.46 19.05 28.17
CA LYS A 3 -0.38 17.93 27.71
C LYS A 3 -0.70 17.99 26.20
N ASN A 4 -1.00 19.17 25.66
CA ASN A 4 -1.27 19.34 24.22
C ASN A 4 0.00 19.07 23.39
N ARG A 5 1.16 19.57 23.81
CA ARG A 5 2.44 19.31 23.10
C ARG A 5 2.77 17.81 23.02
N ARG A 6 2.44 17.03 24.06
CA ARG A 6 2.64 15.57 24.05
C ARG A 6 1.65 14.86 23.12
N ALA A 7 0.38 15.28 23.09
CA ALA A 7 -0.61 14.74 22.17
C ALA A 7 -0.22 15.01 20.70
N ASP A 8 0.20 16.23 20.38
CA ASP A 8 0.63 16.61 19.02
C ASP A 8 1.85 15.80 18.56
N ALA A 9 2.84 15.60 19.45
CA ALA A 9 4.04 14.82 19.13
C ALA A 9 3.73 13.33 18.92
N VAL A 10 2.77 12.78 19.67
CA VAL A 10 2.28 11.40 19.48
C VAL A 10 1.56 11.27 18.14
N MET A 11 0.67 12.21 17.79
CA MET A 11 -0.04 12.18 16.51
C MET A 11 0.92 12.31 15.33
N PHE A 12 1.92 13.20 15.40
CA PHE A 12 2.95 13.32 14.37
C PHE A 12 3.78 12.04 14.21
N GLY A 13 4.17 11.40 15.32
CA GLY A 13 4.88 10.13 15.28
C GLY A 13 4.07 9.01 14.63
N PHE A 14 2.78 8.95 14.92
CA PHE A 14 1.86 7.97 14.36
C PHE A 14 1.60 8.20 12.86
N ASP A 15 1.41 9.46 12.46
CA ASP A 15 1.31 9.84 11.05
C ASP A 15 2.58 9.47 10.26
N PHE A 16 3.76 9.74 10.80
CA PHE A 16 5.03 9.29 10.22
C PHE A 16 5.12 7.76 10.08
N GLN A 17 4.64 7.03 11.09
CA GLN A 17 4.59 5.57 11.07
C GLN A 17 3.71 5.02 9.96
N ILE A 18 2.49 5.56 9.78
CA ILE A 18 1.57 5.19 8.70
C ILE A 18 2.24 5.41 7.34
N ASN A 19 2.83 6.59 7.15
CA ASN A 19 3.48 6.93 5.89
C ASN A 19 4.73 6.10 5.60
N SER A 20 5.49 5.76 6.65
CA SER A 20 6.61 4.81 6.56
C SER A 20 6.11 3.41 6.13
N ALA A 21 5.00 2.95 6.68
CA ALA A 21 4.39 1.67 6.32
C ALA A 21 3.96 1.65 4.84
N ILE A 22 3.37 2.73 4.32
CA ILE A 22 3.01 2.85 2.89
C ILE A 22 4.25 2.74 2.00
N VAL A 23 5.34 3.45 2.33
CA VAL A 23 6.59 3.39 1.55
C VAL A 23 7.15 1.97 1.55
N LEU A 24 7.31 1.36 2.72
CA LEU A 24 7.85 0.00 2.85
C LEU A 24 6.96 -1.03 2.16
N MET A 25 5.63 -0.88 2.23
CA MET A 25 4.66 -1.71 1.53
C MET A 25 4.88 -1.67 0.01
N ILE A 26 5.01 -0.47 -0.57
CA ILE A 26 5.21 -0.28 -2.01
C ILE A 26 6.57 -0.84 -2.47
N GLU A 27 7.62 -0.61 -1.68
CA GLU A 27 8.98 -1.10 -1.98
C GLU A 27 9.07 -2.63 -1.96
N ASN A 28 8.26 -3.29 -1.14
CA ASN A 28 8.22 -4.74 -1.02
C ASN A 28 7.04 -5.37 -1.76
N ILE A 29 6.26 -4.61 -2.55
CA ILE A 29 4.95 -5.04 -3.07
C ILE A 29 4.98 -6.35 -3.86
N LYS A 30 6.10 -6.67 -4.53
CA LYS A 30 6.25 -7.93 -5.29
C LYS A 30 6.27 -9.16 -4.40
N ASP A 31 6.97 -9.08 -3.28
CA ASP A 31 7.13 -10.21 -2.36
C ASP A 31 6.18 -10.13 -1.16
N LEU A 32 5.45 -9.02 -1.00
CA LEU A 32 4.55 -8.79 0.11
C LEU A 32 3.40 -9.81 0.13
N LYS A 33 3.15 -10.43 1.28
CA LYS A 33 1.94 -11.19 1.57
C LYS A 33 0.94 -10.32 2.34
N SER A 34 1.41 -9.67 3.39
CA SER A 34 0.61 -8.77 4.23
C SER A 34 1.46 -7.75 4.98
N ILE A 35 0.82 -6.69 5.47
CA ILE A 35 1.41 -5.67 6.34
C ILE A 35 0.55 -5.45 7.58
N ARG A 36 1.22 -5.17 8.70
CA ARG A 36 0.62 -4.82 9.98
C ARG A 36 1.32 -3.60 10.59
N LEU A 37 0.56 -2.58 10.94
CA LEU A 37 1.01 -1.46 11.78
C LEU A 37 0.70 -1.77 13.25
N GLU A 38 1.56 -1.29 14.16
CA GLU A 38 1.42 -1.48 15.62
C GLU A 38 1.22 -2.96 15.98
N SER A 39 2.30 -3.74 15.87
CA SER A 39 2.29 -5.15 16.24
C SER A 39 3.05 -5.38 17.56
N ASN A 40 2.75 -6.48 18.25
CA ASN A 40 3.54 -6.97 19.39
C ASN A 40 5.03 -7.16 19.07
N GLU A 41 5.36 -7.29 17.79
CA GLU A 41 6.73 -7.45 17.32
C GLU A 41 7.36 -6.06 17.11
N GLU A 42 6.82 -5.24 16.22
CA GLU A 42 7.39 -3.94 15.85
C GLU A 42 6.34 -2.88 15.49
N ASP A 43 6.79 -1.62 15.34
CA ASP A 43 5.98 -0.51 14.84
C ASP A 43 5.35 -0.87 13.49
N ILE A 44 6.11 -1.52 12.59
CA ILE A 44 5.64 -1.98 11.27
C ILE A 44 6.20 -3.38 11.01
N LYS A 45 5.32 -4.33 10.66
CA LYS A 45 5.65 -5.71 10.30
C LYS A 45 5.14 -6.03 8.90
N LEU A 46 6.01 -6.48 8.01
CA LEU A 46 5.64 -7.02 6.71
C LEU A 46 5.91 -8.53 6.72
N THR A 47 4.92 -9.31 6.31
CA THR A 47 5.06 -10.73 6.02
C THR A 47 5.25 -10.90 4.52
N LEU A 48 6.27 -11.63 4.10
CA LEU A 48 6.54 -11.92 2.69
C LEU A 48 5.88 -13.24 2.24
N ASN A 49 5.86 -13.49 0.93
CA ASN A 49 5.26 -14.69 0.34
C ASN A 49 5.93 -15.99 0.80
N ASP A 50 7.21 -15.94 1.17
CA ASP A 50 7.99 -17.05 1.75
C ASP A 50 7.83 -17.16 3.28
N ASP A 51 6.86 -16.42 3.85
CA ASP A 51 6.59 -16.29 5.29
C ASP A 51 7.72 -15.67 6.12
N SER A 52 8.82 -15.23 5.49
CA SER A 52 9.85 -14.44 6.15
C SER A 52 9.35 -13.02 6.46
N LEU A 53 9.98 -12.38 7.44
CA LEU A 53 9.56 -11.06 7.93
C LEU A 53 10.50 -9.93 7.52
N VAL A 54 9.91 -8.77 7.27
CA VAL A 54 10.61 -7.47 7.33
C VAL A 54 10.05 -6.70 8.52
N LEU A 55 10.94 -6.36 9.45
CA LEU A 55 10.63 -5.72 10.73
C LEU A 55 11.16 -4.29 10.73
N ALA A 56 10.31 -3.30 11.04
CA ALA A 56 10.69 -1.91 10.98
C ALA A 56 10.26 -1.09 12.21
N GLN A 57 11.19 -0.26 12.69
CA GLN A 57 11.01 0.71 13.77
C GLN A 57 11.03 2.12 13.21
N ALA A 58 9.90 2.83 13.34
CA ALA A 58 9.71 4.16 12.79
C ALA A 58 9.75 5.21 13.90
N LYS A 59 10.79 6.06 13.90
CA LYS A 59 10.95 7.11 14.91
C LYS A 59 11.07 8.47 14.26
N ALA A 60 10.04 9.29 14.47
CA ALA A 60 9.98 10.66 13.95
C ALA A 60 10.66 11.68 14.88
N VAL A 61 11.08 12.80 14.29
CA VAL A 61 11.57 14.00 14.95
C VAL A 61 10.80 15.19 14.37
N ARG A 62 10.09 15.96 15.20
CA ARG A 62 9.17 17.00 14.70
C ARG A 62 9.87 18.08 13.87
N GLU A 63 11.03 18.52 14.34
CA GLU A 63 11.87 19.54 13.70
C GLU A 63 13.14 18.88 13.15
N ALA A 64 12.95 17.81 12.38
CA ALA A 64 13.99 16.92 11.87
C ALA A 64 15.14 17.64 11.16
N SER A 65 14.90 18.78 10.52
CA SER A 65 15.93 19.51 9.79
C SER A 65 17.00 20.15 10.70
N TRP A 66 16.71 20.37 11.98
CA TRP A 66 17.61 21.09 12.89
C TRP A 66 17.64 20.59 14.35
N ASP A 67 16.64 19.85 14.83
CA ASP A 67 16.66 19.23 16.15
C ASP A 67 17.20 17.80 16.08
N PHE A 68 18.45 17.61 16.51
CA PHE A 68 19.10 16.29 16.54
C PHE A 68 19.24 15.71 17.96
N ARG A 69 18.66 16.37 18.98
CA ARG A 69 18.90 16.03 20.40
C ARG A 69 18.50 14.60 20.74
N ASN A 70 17.36 14.14 20.21
CA ASN A 70 16.79 12.83 20.53
C ASN A 70 17.14 11.74 19.51
N VAL A 71 17.85 12.06 18.43
CA VAL A 71 18.12 11.11 17.35
C VAL A 71 18.90 9.88 17.84
N ARG A 72 19.90 10.10 18.71
CA ARG A 72 20.68 9.03 19.34
C ARG A 72 19.85 8.10 20.21
N ALA A 73 18.89 8.67 20.95
CA ALA A 73 17.98 7.90 21.77
C ALA A 73 17.01 7.09 20.91
N ASN A 74 16.53 7.66 19.81
CA ASN A 74 15.61 7.01 18.87
C ASN A 74 16.25 5.78 18.22
N ILE A 75 17.46 5.90 17.66
CA ILE A 75 18.13 4.75 17.05
C ILE A 75 18.49 3.68 18.09
N ASN A 76 18.92 4.06 19.30
CA ASN A 76 19.20 3.09 20.36
C ASN A 76 17.95 2.28 20.73
N LYS A 77 16.81 2.96 20.90
CA LYS A 77 15.52 2.29 21.15
C LYS A 77 15.13 1.36 20.01
N ALA A 78 15.21 1.84 18.76
CA ALA A 78 14.88 1.03 17.59
C ALA A 78 15.74 -0.23 17.49
N LEU A 79 17.07 -0.11 17.66
CA LEU A 79 17.98 -1.26 17.63
C LEU A 79 17.71 -2.25 18.78
N THR A 80 17.32 -1.75 19.96
CA THR A 80 16.95 -2.60 21.10
C THR A 80 15.72 -3.42 20.76
N THR A 81 14.63 -2.78 20.32
CA THR A 81 13.38 -3.48 19.97
C THR A 81 13.59 -4.49 18.83
N LEU A 82 14.28 -4.09 17.75
CA LEU A 82 14.59 -4.99 16.62
C LEU A 82 15.42 -6.21 17.06
N SER A 83 16.36 -6.02 17.99
CA SER A 83 17.17 -7.14 18.53
C SER A 83 16.32 -8.09 19.35
N GLU A 84 15.38 -7.59 20.17
CA GLU A 84 14.47 -8.42 20.97
C GLU A 84 13.56 -9.31 20.10
N GLN A 85 13.12 -8.83 18.94
CA GLN A 85 12.24 -9.60 18.04
C GLN A 85 12.97 -10.59 17.14
N SER A 86 14.28 -10.40 16.92
CA SER A 86 15.10 -11.25 16.05
C SER A 86 15.06 -12.74 16.41
N LYS A 87 14.63 -13.07 17.64
CA LYS A 87 14.55 -14.43 18.19
C LYS A 87 13.33 -15.25 17.76
N LYS A 88 12.26 -14.59 17.29
CA LYS A 88 10.93 -15.21 17.26
C LYS A 88 10.59 -15.88 15.94
N LYS A 89 11.12 -15.40 14.82
CA LYS A 89 10.81 -15.85 13.45
C LYS A 89 11.99 -15.58 12.51
N GLU A 90 11.96 -16.18 11.32
CA GLU A 90 12.92 -15.86 10.26
C GLU A 90 12.73 -14.43 9.76
N VAL A 91 13.56 -13.52 10.25
CA VAL A 91 13.59 -12.13 9.78
C VAL A 91 14.59 -12.01 8.65
N LYS A 92 14.14 -11.48 7.51
CA LYS A 92 14.95 -11.21 6.31
C LYS A 92 15.62 -9.84 6.39
N GLN A 93 14.93 -8.84 6.95
CA GLN A 93 15.43 -7.48 7.06
C GLN A 93 14.92 -6.80 8.34
N PHE A 94 15.82 -6.02 8.96
CA PHE A 94 15.51 -5.10 10.05
C PHE A 94 15.72 -3.67 9.58
N ILE A 95 14.75 -2.79 9.80
CA ILE A 95 14.76 -1.43 9.28
C ILE A 95 14.58 -0.44 10.43
N PHE A 96 15.54 0.45 10.61
CA PHE A 96 15.29 1.69 11.36
C PHE A 96 14.95 2.80 10.36
N ILE A 97 13.73 3.34 10.44
CA ILE A 97 13.27 4.43 9.58
C ILE A 97 13.01 5.70 10.40
N THR A 98 13.53 6.83 9.93
CA THR A 98 13.37 8.14 10.57
C THR A 98 13.25 9.24 9.54
N ASN A 99 12.73 10.39 9.93
CA ASN A 99 12.71 11.59 9.10
C ASN A 99 13.93 12.49 9.31
N SER A 100 14.81 12.17 10.27
CA SER A 100 16.02 12.96 10.50
C SER A 100 17.04 12.75 9.38
N PRO A 101 17.53 13.82 8.72
CA PRO A 101 18.59 13.74 7.71
C PRO A 101 19.97 13.47 8.32
N ASN A 102 20.07 13.34 9.65
CA ASN A 102 21.28 12.98 10.35
C ASN A 102 20.95 11.90 11.40
N PRO A 103 20.58 10.67 10.97
CA PRO A 103 20.01 9.62 11.84
C PRO A 103 20.99 9.12 12.92
N PHE A 104 22.26 9.49 12.82
CA PHE A 104 23.30 9.17 13.79
C PHE A 104 23.76 10.39 14.60
N ASN A 105 23.19 11.57 14.41
CA ASN A 105 23.73 12.83 14.96
C ASN A 105 25.28 12.86 14.84
N ASP A 106 25.79 12.61 13.63
CA ASP A 106 27.20 12.43 13.33
C ASP A 106 27.54 13.14 12.02
N ALA A 107 28.40 14.15 12.11
CA ALA A 107 28.77 14.96 10.95
C ALA A 107 29.43 14.13 9.84
N GLY A 108 30.19 13.09 10.19
CA GLY A 108 30.92 12.24 9.23
C GLY A 108 30.02 11.34 8.39
N SER A 109 28.79 11.06 8.84
CA SER A 109 27.84 10.20 8.13
C SER A 109 26.60 10.92 7.59
N ARG A 110 26.34 12.16 8.00
CA ARG A 110 25.15 12.93 7.59
C ARG A 110 24.92 12.95 6.07
N SER A 111 25.98 13.14 5.27
CA SER A 111 25.84 13.32 3.82
C SER A 111 25.30 12.09 3.09
N VAL A 112 25.51 10.87 3.62
CA VAL A 112 25.03 9.65 2.96
C VAL A 112 23.52 9.46 3.10
N PHE A 113 22.86 10.26 3.94
CA PHE A 113 21.43 10.25 4.24
C PHE A 113 20.65 11.44 3.64
N TYR A 114 21.21 12.07 2.60
CA TYR A 114 20.51 13.15 1.92
C TYR A 114 19.25 12.64 1.19
N GLY A 115 18.11 13.29 1.41
CA GLY A 115 16.84 12.98 0.76
C GLY A 115 16.22 11.65 1.23
N HIS A 116 15.49 10.99 0.32
CA HIS A 116 14.94 9.66 0.57
C HIS A 116 16.05 8.62 0.43
N ALA A 117 16.58 8.13 1.55
CA ALA A 117 17.83 7.35 1.58
C ALA A 117 17.63 5.96 2.19
N HIS A 118 18.31 4.97 1.58
CA HIS A 118 18.27 3.56 1.95
C HIS A 118 19.69 3.04 2.11
N ARG A 119 20.12 2.72 3.33
CA ARG A 119 21.49 2.27 3.60
C ARG A 119 21.50 0.95 4.34
N LYS A 120 22.03 -0.09 3.68
CA LYS A 120 22.42 -1.32 4.37
C LYS A 120 23.56 -1.00 5.35
N TYR A 121 23.58 -1.66 6.51
CA TYR A 121 24.65 -1.49 7.51
C TYR A 121 26.05 -1.58 6.90
N SER A 122 26.30 -2.56 6.02
CA SER A 122 27.60 -2.75 5.37
C SER A 122 28.05 -1.57 4.51
N SER A 123 27.12 -0.73 4.03
CA SER A 123 27.39 0.49 3.25
C SER A 123 27.58 1.75 4.10
N LEU A 124 27.38 1.66 5.42
CA LEU A 124 27.49 2.83 6.31
C LEU A 124 28.95 3.30 6.47
N PRO A 125 29.18 4.62 6.62
CA PRO A 125 30.49 5.15 7.01
C PRO A 125 30.99 4.53 8.33
N PRO A 126 32.32 4.41 8.53
CA PRO A 126 32.89 3.80 9.73
C PRO A 126 32.39 4.40 11.05
N SER A 127 32.19 5.73 11.10
CA SER A 127 31.66 6.41 12.28
C SER A 127 30.24 5.94 12.62
N ALA A 128 29.34 5.85 11.64
CA ALA A 128 27.98 5.32 11.81
C ALA A 128 27.97 3.84 12.21
N LYS A 129 28.82 3.01 11.59
CA LYS A 129 28.96 1.59 11.96
C LYS A 129 29.36 1.42 13.42
N LYS A 130 30.33 2.20 13.88
CA LYS A 130 30.79 2.19 15.27
C LYS A 130 29.64 2.53 16.22
N ILE A 131 28.82 3.51 15.89
CA ILE A 131 27.67 3.91 16.72
C ILE A 131 26.66 2.77 16.88
N VAL A 132 26.32 2.07 15.80
CA VAL A 132 25.44 0.90 15.85
C VAL A 132 26.06 -0.20 16.71
N GLN A 133 27.35 -0.51 16.51
CA GLN A 133 28.08 -1.51 17.29
C GLN A 133 28.13 -1.16 18.78
N ASP A 134 28.39 0.11 19.13
CA ASP A 134 28.42 0.60 20.51
C ASP A 134 27.06 0.44 21.22
N TYR A 135 25.95 0.50 20.48
CA TYR A 135 24.62 0.21 21.03
C TYR A 135 24.35 -1.29 21.13
N LEU A 136 24.61 -2.05 20.07
CA LEU A 136 24.36 -3.49 20.03
C LEU A 136 25.25 -4.26 21.02
N SER A 137 26.47 -3.79 21.29
CA SER A 137 27.38 -4.40 22.29
C SER A 137 26.82 -4.41 23.72
N LYS A 138 25.77 -3.62 23.99
CA LYS A 138 25.09 -3.54 25.29
C LYS A 138 23.84 -4.41 25.35
N ILE A 139 23.50 -5.10 24.26
CA ILE A 139 22.34 -5.97 24.12
C ILE A 139 22.87 -7.39 24.08
N GLU A 140 22.39 -8.26 24.98
CA GLU A 140 22.92 -9.63 25.15
C GLU A 140 22.84 -10.48 23.88
N GLU A 141 21.77 -10.30 23.09
CA GLU A 141 21.57 -10.99 21.81
C GLU A 141 21.51 -9.95 20.69
N SER A 142 22.64 -9.77 20.01
CA SER A 142 22.80 -8.74 18.99
C SER A 142 22.13 -9.12 17.69
N LEU A 143 21.47 -8.13 17.07
CA LEU A 143 20.93 -8.19 15.72
C LEU A 143 21.94 -8.70 14.67
N ASP A 144 21.47 -9.48 13.69
CA ASP A 144 22.24 -9.77 12.48
C ASP A 144 22.42 -8.48 11.64
N LEU A 145 23.63 -7.93 11.70
CA LEU A 145 24.00 -6.70 11.02
C LEU A 145 23.95 -6.80 9.49
N GLU A 146 24.05 -8.01 8.91
CA GLU A 146 23.90 -8.19 7.46
C GLU A 146 22.45 -8.03 7.00
N LYS A 147 21.50 -7.98 7.93
CA LYS A 147 20.07 -7.76 7.66
C LYS A 147 19.60 -6.36 8.06
N LEU A 148 20.47 -5.53 8.64
CA LEU A 148 20.11 -4.20 9.13
C LEU A 148 20.18 -3.12 8.04
N TYR A 149 19.14 -2.31 7.97
CA TYR A 149 19.00 -1.15 7.11
C TYR A 149 18.63 0.11 7.92
N ILE A 150 19.14 1.24 7.46
CA ILE A 150 18.85 2.57 7.97
C ILE A 150 18.20 3.38 6.85
N HIS A 151 16.95 3.74 7.04
CA HIS A 151 16.14 4.49 6.08
C HIS A 151 15.91 5.90 6.59
N VAL A 152 15.99 6.87 5.67
CA VAL A 152 15.56 8.24 5.92
C VAL A 152 14.43 8.58 4.97
N LEU A 153 13.26 8.87 5.54
CA LEU A 153 12.06 9.32 4.84
C LEU A 153 11.79 10.78 5.22
N PRO A 154 12.16 11.76 4.36
CA PRO A 154 11.86 13.17 4.63
C PRO A 154 10.37 13.38 4.86
N PHE A 155 10.05 13.91 6.04
CA PHE A 155 8.68 14.09 6.52
C PHE A 155 8.69 15.14 7.64
N GLU A 156 8.30 16.38 7.35
CA GLU A 156 8.38 17.49 8.30
C GLU A 156 7.36 18.56 7.92
N THR A 157 7.20 19.58 8.76
CA THR A 157 6.34 20.76 8.57
C THR A 157 4.85 20.47 8.71
N ASP A 158 4.05 21.53 8.83
CA ASP A 158 2.58 21.47 8.88
C ASP A 158 1.93 21.69 7.50
N ASP A 159 2.72 21.87 6.44
CA ASP A 159 2.23 21.91 5.07
C ASP A 159 2.17 20.49 4.50
N ASP A 160 0.97 20.01 4.18
CA ASP A 160 0.76 18.64 3.69
C ASP A 160 1.52 18.35 2.40
N THR A 161 1.66 19.35 1.51
CA THR A 161 2.38 19.17 0.23
C THR A 161 3.84 18.88 0.51
N GLU A 162 4.48 19.66 1.38
CA GLU A 162 5.89 19.47 1.76
C GLU A 162 6.09 18.23 2.64
N ARG A 163 5.17 17.96 3.58
CA ARG A 163 5.24 16.82 4.50
C ARG A 163 5.19 15.49 3.77
N TYR A 164 4.23 15.34 2.85
CA TYR A 164 3.98 14.06 2.17
C TYR A 164 4.67 13.95 0.80
N LYS A 165 5.43 14.95 0.33
CA LYS A 165 6.00 14.97 -1.03
C LYS A 165 6.74 13.69 -1.43
N VAL A 166 7.56 13.15 -0.53
CA VAL A 166 8.35 11.94 -0.81
C VAL A 166 7.46 10.71 -0.87
N VAL A 167 6.50 10.59 0.06
CA VAL A 167 5.53 9.48 0.07
C VAL A 167 4.68 9.52 -1.20
N MET A 168 4.19 10.71 -1.56
CA MET A 168 3.43 10.93 -2.79
C MET A 168 4.26 10.62 -4.04
N GLN A 169 5.55 10.95 -4.04
CA GLN A 169 6.45 10.58 -5.13
C GLN A 169 6.57 9.04 -5.24
N VAL A 170 6.76 8.33 -4.13
CA VAL A 170 6.81 6.85 -4.13
C VAL A 170 5.51 6.24 -4.67
N VAL A 171 4.36 6.78 -4.27
CA VAL A 171 3.04 6.37 -4.77
C VAL A 171 2.91 6.65 -6.28
N ASN A 172 3.28 7.85 -6.73
CA ASN A 172 3.21 8.24 -8.14
C ASN A 172 4.17 7.42 -9.02
N ASP A 173 5.36 7.13 -8.54
CA ASP A 173 6.34 6.30 -9.24
C ASP A 173 5.80 4.87 -9.39
N PHE A 174 5.16 4.32 -8.35
CA PHE A 174 4.49 3.03 -8.42
C PHE A 174 3.32 3.03 -9.42
N VAL A 175 2.46 4.06 -9.39
CA VAL A 175 1.40 4.29 -10.38
C VAL A 175 1.97 4.34 -11.81
N GLY A 176 3.10 5.01 -12.01
CA GLY A 176 3.81 5.06 -13.28
C GLY A 176 4.26 3.68 -13.75
N ARG A 177 4.83 2.86 -12.84
CA ARG A 177 5.28 1.49 -13.14
C ARG A 177 4.13 0.58 -13.57
N ILE A 178 3.00 0.61 -12.88
CA ILE A 178 1.81 -0.19 -13.27
C ILE A 178 1.17 0.31 -14.58
N GLY A 179 1.59 1.46 -15.12
CA GLY A 179 1.06 2.01 -16.36
C GLY A 179 -0.36 2.55 -16.23
N ALA A 180 -0.78 2.93 -15.03
CA ALA A 180 -2.06 3.59 -14.78
C ALA A 180 -2.05 5.06 -15.23
N SER A 181 -1.31 5.37 -16.30
CA SER A 181 -1.06 6.71 -16.84
C SER A 181 -2.29 7.36 -17.49
N LEU A 182 -3.46 6.73 -17.43
CA LEU A 182 -4.69 7.24 -18.03
C LEU A 182 -5.57 8.04 -17.05
N SER A 183 -5.20 8.12 -15.77
CA SER A 183 -6.08 8.62 -14.71
C SER A 183 -5.45 9.79 -13.94
N PRO A 184 -5.77 11.05 -14.28
CA PRO A 184 -5.35 12.19 -13.47
C PRO A 184 -5.75 12.01 -11.99
N GLY A 185 -4.80 12.25 -11.08
CA GLY A 185 -5.05 12.20 -9.63
C GLY A 185 -5.15 10.81 -9.01
N ILE A 186 -4.85 9.72 -9.73
CA ILE A 186 -4.89 8.37 -9.15
C ILE A 186 -3.93 8.18 -7.98
N GLY A 187 -2.73 8.78 -8.04
CA GLY A 187 -1.76 8.70 -6.94
C GLY A 187 -2.28 9.33 -5.65
N GLU A 188 -2.93 10.50 -5.76
CA GLU A 188 -3.54 11.15 -4.60
C GLU A 188 -4.70 10.33 -4.01
N LYS A 189 -5.54 9.74 -4.87
CA LYS A 189 -6.63 8.85 -4.44
C LYS A 189 -6.10 7.62 -3.72
N LEU A 190 -5.11 6.94 -4.29
CA LEU A 190 -4.48 5.75 -3.70
C LEU A 190 -3.79 6.07 -2.38
N PHE A 191 -3.07 7.20 -2.31
CA PHE A 191 -2.44 7.65 -1.09
C PHE A 191 -3.47 7.82 0.04
N LYS A 192 -4.60 8.49 -0.21
CA LYS A 192 -5.66 8.67 0.80
C LYS A 192 -6.27 7.34 1.25
N ILE A 193 -6.52 6.41 0.30
CA ILE A 193 -7.07 5.09 0.61
C ILE A 193 -6.09 4.29 1.47
N TRP A 194 -4.84 4.17 1.05
CA TRP A 194 -3.84 3.41 1.80
C TRP A 194 -3.51 4.04 3.15
N ASN A 195 -3.46 5.37 3.25
CA ASN A 195 -3.29 6.04 4.53
C ASN A 195 -4.41 5.68 5.50
N TYR A 196 -5.66 5.72 5.03
CA TYR A 196 -6.82 5.32 5.83
C TYR A 196 -6.83 3.84 6.19
N ASP A 197 -6.50 2.95 5.25
CA ASP A 197 -6.49 1.51 5.48
C ASP A 197 -5.41 1.11 6.48
N VAL A 198 -4.20 1.66 6.33
CA VAL A 198 -3.07 1.43 7.25
C VAL A 198 -3.37 2.02 8.63
N PHE A 199 -3.96 3.21 8.71
CA PHE A 199 -4.46 3.78 9.96
C PHE A 199 -5.46 2.83 10.65
N LYS A 200 -6.48 2.40 9.89
CA LYS A 200 -7.50 1.46 10.41
C LYS A 200 -6.87 0.17 10.89
N ASN A 201 -5.91 -0.38 10.17
CA ASN A 201 -5.19 -1.58 10.53
C ASN A 201 -4.46 -1.41 11.87
N GLY A 202 -3.69 -0.33 12.04
CA GLY A 202 -2.96 -0.06 13.29
C GLY A 202 -3.86 0.20 14.51
N THR A 203 -5.10 0.63 14.31
CA THR A 203 -6.05 0.85 15.43
C THR A 203 -6.76 -0.41 15.90
N LYS A 204 -6.64 -1.55 15.19
CA LYS A 204 -7.28 -2.81 15.61
C LYS A 204 -6.51 -3.46 16.74
N ARG A 205 -7.20 -3.87 17.81
CA ARG A 205 -6.59 -4.64 18.91
C ARG A 205 -6.22 -6.07 18.52
N ASP A 206 -6.99 -6.66 17.60
CA ASP A 206 -6.70 -7.98 17.07
C ASP A 206 -5.57 -7.87 16.04
N GLU A 207 -4.43 -8.46 16.36
CA GLU A 207 -3.23 -8.45 15.53
C GLU A 207 -3.31 -9.40 14.33
N SER A 208 -4.24 -10.35 14.35
CA SER A 208 -4.50 -11.23 13.20
C SER A 208 -5.12 -10.48 12.03
N ILE A 209 -5.67 -9.28 12.29
CA ILE A 209 -6.18 -8.40 11.25
C ILE A 209 -4.99 -7.70 10.58
N GLU A 210 -4.62 -8.18 9.40
CA GLU A 210 -3.54 -7.64 8.58
C GLU A 210 -4.10 -7.10 7.25
N LEU A 211 -3.40 -6.14 6.65
CA LEU A 211 -3.71 -5.70 5.29
C LEU A 211 -2.99 -6.64 4.31
N THR A 212 -3.77 -7.45 3.60
CA THR A 212 -3.22 -8.36 2.60
C THR A 212 -2.82 -7.61 1.33
N LYS A 213 -1.90 -8.19 0.55
CA LYS A 213 -1.55 -7.69 -0.80
C LYS A 213 -2.80 -7.52 -1.69
N LYS A 214 -3.75 -8.46 -1.63
CA LYS A 214 -5.01 -8.37 -2.40
C LYS A 214 -5.79 -7.11 -2.00
N SER A 215 -5.91 -6.82 -0.70
CA SER A 215 -6.58 -5.62 -0.18
C SER A 215 -5.87 -4.32 -0.61
N ILE A 216 -4.55 -4.32 -0.69
CA ILE A 216 -3.75 -3.16 -1.14
C ILE A 216 -3.93 -2.89 -2.64
N VAL A 217 -4.00 -3.96 -3.44
CA VAL A 217 -4.11 -3.89 -4.90
C VAL A 217 -5.53 -3.59 -5.36
N TRP A 218 -6.55 -4.03 -4.61
CA TRP A 218 -7.95 -3.87 -4.97
C TRP A 218 -8.38 -2.44 -5.29
N PRO A 219 -8.04 -1.40 -4.48
CA PRO A 219 -8.34 -0.01 -4.80
C PRO A 219 -7.88 0.44 -6.18
N ILE A 220 -6.77 -0.11 -6.69
CA ILE A 220 -6.25 0.21 -8.02
C ILE A 220 -7.21 -0.34 -9.10
N VAL A 221 -7.68 -1.57 -8.94
CA VAL A 221 -8.64 -2.20 -9.85
C VAL A 221 -9.95 -1.42 -9.84
N VAL A 222 -10.47 -1.09 -8.65
CA VAL A 222 -11.67 -0.26 -8.47
C VAL A 222 -11.59 1.04 -9.27
N ILE A 223 -10.49 1.79 -9.10
CA ILE A 223 -10.30 3.07 -9.78
C ILE A 223 -10.18 2.87 -11.30
N GLU A 224 -9.49 1.82 -11.75
CA GLU A 224 -9.33 1.54 -13.18
C GLU A 224 -10.65 1.09 -13.85
N THR A 225 -11.53 0.42 -13.11
CA THR A 225 -12.84 -0.05 -13.58
C THR A 225 -13.99 0.88 -13.20
N ASP A 226 -13.73 2.14 -12.85
CA ASP A 226 -14.76 3.11 -12.48
C ASP A 226 -15.83 3.27 -13.57
N ILE A 227 -17.10 3.32 -13.18
CA ILE A 227 -18.25 3.41 -14.09
C ILE A 227 -18.20 4.61 -15.02
N ASN A 228 -17.65 5.74 -14.57
CA ASN A 228 -17.52 6.97 -15.36
C ASN A 228 -16.52 6.82 -16.53
N ARG A 229 -15.84 5.67 -16.63
CA ARG A 229 -14.92 5.31 -17.70
C ARG A 229 -15.52 4.34 -18.71
N CYS A 230 -16.77 3.94 -18.51
CA CYS A 230 -17.48 3.09 -19.47
C CYS A 230 -17.73 3.87 -20.76
N GLU A 231 -17.68 3.20 -21.91
CA GLU A 231 -17.91 3.86 -23.19
C GLU A 231 -19.39 4.19 -23.37
N GLN A 232 -19.69 5.43 -23.77
CA GLN A 232 -21.06 5.86 -24.01
C GLN A 232 -21.80 4.92 -24.97
N SER A 233 -21.13 4.44 -26.02
CA SER A 233 -21.74 3.50 -26.98
C SER A 233 -22.14 2.15 -26.37
N PHE A 234 -21.53 1.74 -25.26
CA PHE A 234 -21.97 0.55 -24.51
C PHE A 234 -23.10 0.91 -23.54
N LEU A 235 -23.09 2.11 -22.97
CA LEU A 235 -24.13 2.56 -22.04
C LEU A 235 -25.47 2.82 -22.73
N GLU A 236 -25.47 3.21 -24.00
CA GLU A 236 -26.67 3.49 -24.82
C GLU A 236 -27.65 2.30 -24.95
N GLN A 237 -27.24 1.07 -24.58
CA GLN A 237 -28.13 -0.09 -24.60
C GLN A 237 -29.04 -0.20 -23.36
N PHE A 238 -28.76 0.57 -22.30
CA PHE A 238 -29.53 0.53 -21.06
C PHE A 238 -30.54 1.67 -21.01
N ASP A 239 -31.69 1.42 -20.38
CA ASP A 239 -32.63 2.48 -20.02
C ASP A 239 -31.97 3.49 -19.08
N ILE A 240 -32.26 4.78 -19.27
CA ILE A 240 -31.64 5.86 -18.50
C ILE A 240 -31.97 5.74 -17.00
N GLY A 241 -33.21 5.38 -16.66
CA GLY A 241 -33.62 5.18 -15.28
C GLY A 241 -32.89 3.99 -14.64
N ILE A 242 -32.71 2.90 -15.38
CA ILE A 242 -31.91 1.75 -14.92
C ILE A 242 -30.45 2.16 -14.73
N TYR A 243 -29.87 2.90 -15.68
CA TYR A 243 -28.48 3.35 -15.59
C TYR A 243 -28.23 4.26 -14.38
N ASP A 244 -29.14 5.19 -14.08
CA ASP A 244 -29.05 6.06 -12.91
C ASP A 244 -29.05 5.25 -11.60
N GLU A 245 -29.89 4.21 -11.52
CA GLU A 245 -29.93 3.28 -10.40
C GLU A 245 -28.61 2.47 -10.30
N VAL A 246 -28.06 2.02 -11.43
CA VAL A 246 -26.75 1.36 -11.46
C VAL A 246 -25.66 2.28 -10.92
N VAL A 247 -25.57 3.52 -11.38
CA VAL A 247 -24.57 4.51 -10.91
C VAL A 247 -24.67 4.69 -9.39
N ARG A 248 -25.90 4.77 -8.85
CA ARG A 248 -26.15 4.91 -7.42
C ARG A 248 -25.58 3.74 -6.61
N VAL A 249 -25.73 2.51 -7.10
CA VAL A 249 -25.29 1.30 -6.36
C VAL A 249 -23.84 0.89 -6.66
N TYR A 250 -23.31 1.27 -7.83
CA TYR A 250 -21.99 0.83 -8.34
C TYR A 250 -20.87 1.06 -7.33
N ALA A 251 -20.79 2.27 -6.77
CA ALA A 251 -19.72 2.63 -5.85
C ALA A 251 -19.77 1.82 -4.55
N SER A 252 -20.97 1.57 -3.99
CA SER A 252 -21.12 0.76 -2.78
C SER A 252 -20.68 -0.68 -3.02
N ILE A 253 -21.07 -1.23 -4.17
CA ILE A 253 -20.81 -2.62 -4.54
C ILE A 253 -19.33 -2.82 -4.84
N ILE A 254 -18.76 -2.02 -5.74
CA ILE A 254 -17.34 -2.13 -6.09
C ILE A 254 -16.43 -1.87 -4.88
N ASN A 255 -16.79 -0.94 -3.98
CA ASN A 255 -15.99 -0.67 -2.78
C ASN A 255 -16.16 -1.73 -1.67
N SER A 256 -17.32 -2.39 -1.56
CA SER A 256 -17.52 -3.52 -0.62
C SER A 256 -16.89 -4.82 -1.13
N CYS A 257 -16.60 -4.91 -2.42
CA CYS A 257 -16.08 -6.10 -3.09
C CYS A 257 -14.56 -6.35 -2.93
N CYS A 258 -13.89 -5.89 -1.86
CA CYS A 258 -12.44 -6.05 -1.68
C CYS A 258 -11.89 -7.49 -1.79
N GLU A 259 -12.74 -8.51 -1.64
CA GLU A 259 -12.39 -9.93 -1.74
C GLU A 259 -12.47 -10.49 -3.18
N ARG A 260 -12.80 -9.65 -4.17
CA ARG A 260 -13.14 -10.08 -5.54
C ARG A 260 -12.02 -9.99 -6.57
N MET A 261 -10.76 -9.93 -6.14
CA MET A 261 -9.63 -10.21 -7.05
C MET A 261 -9.79 -11.57 -7.75
N GLU A 262 -10.45 -12.52 -7.07
CA GLU A 262 -10.81 -13.83 -7.62
C GLU A 262 -11.89 -13.72 -8.70
N PHE A 263 -12.93 -12.92 -8.49
CA PHE A 263 -13.95 -12.61 -9.50
C PHE A 263 -13.33 -11.94 -10.73
N VAL A 264 -12.48 -10.91 -10.56
CA VAL A 264 -11.79 -10.25 -11.69
C VAL A 264 -10.92 -11.26 -12.44
N THR A 265 -10.19 -12.10 -11.73
CA THR A 265 -9.34 -13.15 -12.35
C THR A 265 -10.20 -14.17 -13.10
N ARG A 266 -11.34 -14.60 -12.54
CA ARG A 266 -12.30 -15.52 -13.18
C ARG A 266 -12.87 -14.91 -14.46
N VAL A 267 -13.35 -13.67 -14.41
CA VAL A 267 -13.88 -12.96 -15.60
C VAL A 267 -12.85 -12.90 -16.72
N LEU A 268 -11.60 -12.53 -16.40
CA LEU A 268 -10.53 -12.45 -17.40
C LEU A 268 -10.14 -13.82 -17.95
N PHE A 269 -10.14 -14.86 -17.12
CA PHE A 269 -9.89 -16.23 -17.54
C PHE A 269 -11.00 -16.72 -18.50
N ASP A 270 -12.26 -16.58 -18.11
CA ASP A 270 -13.42 -17.00 -18.91
C ASP A 270 -13.48 -16.24 -20.24
N TYR A 271 -13.22 -14.93 -20.25
CA TYR A 271 -13.14 -14.13 -21.47
C TYR A 271 -12.01 -14.58 -22.41
N THR A 272 -10.88 -15.00 -21.85
CA THR A 272 -9.74 -15.50 -22.63
C THR A 272 -10.06 -16.83 -23.31
N GLN A 273 -10.79 -17.72 -22.62
CA GLN A 273 -11.25 -19.01 -23.17
C GLN A 273 -12.45 -18.86 -24.10
N PHE A 274 -13.17 -17.74 -24.03
CA PHE A 274 -14.36 -17.51 -24.85
C PHE A 274 -14.02 -17.40 -26.34
N ASN A 275 -14.62 -18.28 -27.13
CA ASN A 275 -14.54 -18.27 -28.59
C ASN A 275 -15.73 -17.51 -29.17
N SER A 276 -15.45 -16.54 -30.04
CA SER A 276 -16.48 -15.82 -30.79
C SER A 276 -16.05 -15.71 -32.24
N SER A 277 -17.00 -15.88 -33.15
CA SER A 277 -16.80 -15.63 -34.58
C SER A 277 -16.92 -14.14 -34.95
N LYS A 278 -17.24 -13.28 -33.97
CA LYS A 278 -17.44 -11.84 -34.18
C LYS A 278 -16.11 -11.07 -34.13
N THR A 279 -16.16 -9.79 -34.50
CA THR A 279 -14.98 -8.90 -34.44
C THR A 279 -14.48 -8.75 -33.00
N PRO A 280 -13.22 -8.32 -32.76
CA PRO A 280 -12.71 -8.13 -31.40
C PRO A 280 -13.55 -7.16 -30.53
N ARG A 281 -14.17 -6.14 -31.15
CA ARG A 281 -15.07 -5.21 -30.45
C ARG A 281 -16.37 -5.91 -30.08
N ASP A 282 -16.95 -6.64 -31.02
CA ASP A 282 -18.21 -7.34 -30.83
C ASP A 282 -18.06 -8.57 -29.92
N LYS A 283 -16.85 -9.15 -29.83
CA LYS A 283 -16.51 -10.24 -28.91
C LYS A 283 -16.75 -9.85 -27.45
N TYR A 284 -16.54 -8.58 -27.08
CA TYR A 284 -16.81 -8.10 -25.72
C TYR A 284 -18.30 -8.24 -25.40
N ASN A 285 -19.15 -7.66 -26.23
CA ASN A 285 -20.60 -7.69 -26.05
C ASN A 285 -21.11 -9.13 -26.13
N ASP A 286 -20.59 -9.93 -27.05
CA ASP A 286 -20.95 -11.34 -27.20
C ASP A 286 -20.68 -12.16 -25.94
N PHE A 287 -19.51 -11.97 -25.34
CA PHE A 287 -19.18 -12.61 -24.06
C PHE A 287 -20.13 -12.15 -22.95
N ILE A 288 -20.33 -10.84 -22.82
CA ILE A 288 -21.15 -10.25 -21.76
C ILE A 288 -22.60 -10.74 -21.85
N GLU A 289 -23.22 -10.62 -23.02
CA GLU A 289 -24.60 -11.05 -23.25
C GLU A 289 -24.78 -12.55 -23.01
N SER A 290 -23.78 -13.36 -23.35
CA SER A 290 -23.86 -14.82 -23.21
C SER A 290 -23.55 -15.34 -21.80
N THR A 291 -22.89 -14.53 -20.96
CA THR A 291 -22.31 -15.05 -19.70
C THR A 291 -22.64 -14.25 -18.45
N TRP A 292 -23.25 -13.07 -18.53
CA TRP A 292 -23.50 -12.22 -17.36
C TRP A 292 -24.23 -12.95 -16.23
N ALA A 293 -25.21 -13.80 -16.57
CA ALA A 293 -26.00 -14.55 -15.60
C ALA A 293 -25.16 -15.53 -14.76
N ASN A 294 -23.98 -15.95 -15.23
CA ASN A 294 -23.07 -16.81 -14.48
C ASN A 294 -22.42 -16.08 -13.29
N TYR A 295 -22.45 -14.75 -13.31
CA TYR A 295 -21.81 -13.88 -12.31
C TYR A 295 -22.81 -13.23 -11.36
N ARG A 296 -24.12 -13.45 -11.54
CA ARG A 296 -25.17 -12.80 -10.74
C ARG A 296 -25.08 -13.11 -9.25
N GLU A 297 -24.72 -14.36 -8.90
CA GLU A 297 -24.62 -14.82 -7.52
C GLU A 297 -23.50 -14.13 -6.76
N ASP A 298 -22.48 -13.61 -7.46
CA ASP A 298 -21.48 -12.77 -6.80
C ASP A 298 -22.15 -11.55 -6.17
N PHE A 299 -23.28 -11.04 -6.68
CA PHE A 299 -23.92 -9.81 -6.21
C PHE A 299 -25.23 -10.04 -5.43
N ALA A 300 -25.54 -11.28 -5.06
CA ALA A 300 -26.85 -11.67 -4.51
C ALA A 300 -27.18 -11.09 -3.12
N GLU A 301 -26.20 -10.60 -2.37
CA GLU A 301 -26.41 -10.02 -1.04
C GLU A 301 -27.07 -8.63 -1.09
N GLU A 302 -27.05 -7.99 -2.25
CA GLU A 302 -27.61 -6.66 -2.44
C GLU A 302 -29.07 -6.76 -2.89
N LYS A 303 -29.99 -6.05 -2.21
CA LYS A 303 -31.42 -6.00 -2.58
C LYS A 303 -31.62 -5.11 -3.81
N ILE A 304 -31.18 -5.58 -4.97
CA ILE A 304 -31.23 -4.88 -6.25
C ILE A 304 -32.35 -5.48 -7.11
N ALA A 305 -33.08 -4.65 -7.84
CA ALA A 305 -34.04 -5.12 -8.83
C ALA A 305 -33.32 -5.88 -9.96
N GLU A 306 -33.95 -6.92 -10.51
CA GLU A 306 -33.29 -7.85 -11.45
C GLU A 306 -32.74 -7.15 -12.71
N ASP A 307 -33.49 -6.18 -13.23
CA ASP A 307 -33.10 -5.36 -14.39
C ASP A 307 -31.89 -4.45 -14.09
N VAL A 308 -31.84 -3.87 -12.90
CA VAL A 308 -30.69 -3.10 -12.40
C VAL A 308 -29.49 -4.01 -12.15
N LEU A 309 -29.70 -5.22 -11.64
CA LEU A 309 -28.65 -6.21 -11.40
C LEU A 309 -28.03 -6.69 -12.71
N GLU A 310 -28.84 -7.00 -13.72
CA GLU A 310 -28.37 -7.36 -15.06
C GLU A 310 -27.48 -6.25 -15.63
N ALA A 311 -27.98 -5.01 -15.65
CA ALA A 311 -27.23 -3.87 -16.17
C ALA A 311 -25.92 -3.64 -15.41
N LEU A 312 -25.96 -3.72 -14.07
CA LEU A 312 -24.80 -3.60 -13.20
C LEU A 312 -23.73 -4.64 -13.56
N VAL A 313 -24.09 -5.93 -13.61
CA VAL A 313 -23.14 -7.01 -13.90
C VAL A 313 -22.54 -6.82 -15.28
N LYS A 314 -23.34 -6.51 -16.29
CA LYS A 314 -22.86 -6.26 -17.66
C LYS A 314 -21.87 -5.10 -17.72
N ILE A 315 -22.13 -3.99 -17.02
CA ILE A 315 -21.22 -2.84 -16.95
C ILE A 315 -19.90 -3.20 -16.25
N ILE A 316 -19.96 -3.96 -15.14
CA ILE A 316 -18.76 -4.42 -14.42
C ILE A 316 -17.90 -5.31 -15.32
N LEU A 317 -18.50 -6.32 -15.96
CA LEU A 317 -17.81 -7.23 -16.88
C LEU A 317 -17.16 -6.45 -18.02
N TYR A 318 -17.90 -5.53 -18.63
CA TYR A 318 -17.39 -4.66 -19.69
C TYR A 318 -16.15 -3.90 -19.25
N ASN A 319 -16.21 -3.22 -18.10
CA ASN A 319 -15.11 -2.42 -17.59
C ASN A 319 -13.86 -3.28 -17.28
N ILE A 320 -14.04 -4.46 -16.68
CA ILE A 320 -12.95 -5.41 -16.43
C ILE A 320 -12.26 -5.81 -17.73
N ILE A 321 -13.04 -6.25 -18.73
CA ILE A 321 -12.50 -6.76 -19.99
C ILE A 321 -11.83 -5.65 -20.80
N ARG A 322 -12.41 -4.45 -20.83
CA ARG A 322 -11.80 -3.29 -21.50
C ARG A 322 -10.47 -2.89 -20.85
N ARG A 323 -10.34 -3.07 -19.53
CA ARG A 323 -9.14 -2.74 -18.74
C ARG A 323 -8.19 -3.92 -18.54
N ARG A 324 -8.44 -5.08 -19.15
CA ARG A 324 -7.65 -6.31 -18.98
C ARG A 324 -6.13 -6.11 -19.08
N TYR A 325 -5.65 -5.32 -20.05
CA TYR A 325 -4.21 -5.09 -20.20
C TYR A 325 -3.61 -4.28 -19.04
N ALA A 326 -4.37 -3.32 -18.49
CA ALA A 326 -3.95 -2.56 -17.32
C ALA A 326 -3.96 -3.47 -16.07
N ILE A 327 -4.99 -4.30 -15.91
CA ILE A 327 -5.09 -5.28 -14.83
C ILE A 327 -3.96 -6.32 -14.93
N ASP A 328 -3.65 -6.83 -16.12
CA ASP A 328 -2.55 -7.77 -16.35
C ASP A 328 -1.19 -7.14 -16.03
N LYS A 329 -1.00 -5.87 -16.40
CA LYS A 329 0.23 -5.14 -16.08
C LYS A 329 0.37 -4.91 -14.58
N LEU A 330 -0.73 -4.56 -13.91
CA LEU A 330 -0.79 -4.47 -12.46
C LEU A 330 -0.40 -5.80 -11.81
N LYS A 331 -1.05 -6.91 -12.20
CA LYS A 331 -0.76 -8.26 -11.68
C LYS A 331 0.71 -8.64 -11.85
N LYS A 332 1.32 -8.36 -13.01
CA LYS A 332 2.75 -8.58 -13.25
C LYS A 332 3.63 -7.73 -12.34
N GLU A 333 3.32 -6.45 -12.15
CA GLU A 333 4.14 -5.54 -11.35
C GLU A 333 4.05 -5.83 -9.85
N VAL A 334 2.96 -6.44 -9.37
CA VAL A 334 2.79 -6.82 -7.96
C VAL A 334 2.96 -8.32 -7.69
N ASN A 335 3.26 -9.11 -8.73
CA ASN A 335 3.40 -10.57 -8.67
C ASN A 335 2.16 -11.28 -8.09
N LEU A 336 1.00 -11.08 -8.76
CA LEU A 336 -0.32 -11.67 -8.45
C LEU A 336 -0.87 -12.58 -9.55
#